data_AF-A0A178J545-F1
#
_entry.id   AF-A0A178J545-F1
#
_cell.length_a   1.000
_cell.length_b   1.000
_cell.length_c   1.000
_cell.angle_alpha   90.00
_cell.angle_beta   90.00
_cell.angle_gamma   90.00
#
_symmetry.space_group_name_H-M   'P 1'
#
loop_
_entity.id
_entity.type
_entity.pdbx_description
1 polymer ?
#
loop_
_entity_poly.entity_id
_entity_poly.type
_entity_poly.pdbx_seq_one_letter_code
_entity_poly.pdbx_strand_id
1 'polypeptide(L)'
;MKRMLVLGASIVVASGLLGIEQLNGFKQFGNVIELTSGKIRLGEVYRETLSSTYEVTFEGDKRASTSVYANTKDLYSSAREDLIEMLDKVNKNREAKKEEPLSIDSVTWTKDATISLVTKVTYQSEFHPNFVLTIDDTTIDHNADSQDPKNISEYLAELKSYSAKMVSQYEKSNSFIK
;
A
#
# COMPACT_ATOMS: atom_id res chain seq x y z
N MET A 1 31.08 -58.51 27.37
CA MET A 1 32.24 -58.19 26.49
C MET A 1 31.77 -58.17 25.05
N LYS A 2 31.99 -57.05 24.36
CA LYS A 2 31.66 -56.83 22.94
C LYS A 2 32.37 -57.88 22.06
N ARG A 3 31.67 -58.45 21.08
CA ARG A 3 32.26 -59.00 19.87
C ARG A 3 31.49 -58.48 18.67
N MET A 4 32.17 -57.60 17.96
CA MET A 4 31.76 -56.93 16.74
C MET A 4 32.27 -57.79 15.58
N LEU A 5 31.38 -58.21 14.68
CA LEU A 5 31.72 -58.83 13.41
C LEU A 5 31.10 -57.97 12.32
N VAL A 6 31.96 -57.17 11.70
CA VAL A 6 31.74 -56.44 10.46
C VAL A 6 31.83 -57.45 9.32
N LEU A 7 30.89 -57.41 8.37
CA LEU A 7 31.12 -57.66 6.94
C LEU A 7 29.80 -57.52 6.16
N GLY A 8 29.78 -56.59 5.20
CA GLY A 8 28.67 -56.39 4.28
C GLY A 8 28.66 -55.01 3.63
N ALA A 9 29.81 -54.54 3.14
CA ALA A 9 29.91 -53.30 2.38
C ALA A 9 29.39 -53.51 0.95
N SER A 10 28.44 -52.68 0.53
CA SER A 10 28.24 -52.29 -0.89
C SER A 10 27.22 -51.14 -0.96
N ILE A 11 27.68 -49.91 -0.68
CA ILE A 11 27.00 -48.72 -1.19
C ILE A 11 27.73 -48.39 -2.50
N VAL A 12 27.05 -48.65 -3.61
CA VAL A 12 27.44 -48.11 -4.91
C VAL A 12 27.18 -46.61 -4.85
N VAL A 13 28.23 -45.83 -4.63
CA VAL A 13 28.18 -44.38 -4.88
C VAL A 13 28.27 -44.22 -6.40
N ALA A 14 27.12 -44.25 -7.07
CA ALA A 14 27.03 -43.75 -8.43
C ALA A 14 27.10 -42.22 -8.34
N SER A 15 28.29 -41.70 -8.61
CA SER A 15 28.60 -40.27 -8.75
C SER A 15 27.79 -39.68 -9.90
N GLY A 16 26.55 -39.27 -9.61
CA GLY A 16 25.79 -38.37 -10.48
C GLY A 16 26.38 -36.97 -10.38
N LEU A 17 27.48 -36.73 -11.12
CA LEU A 17 27.88 -35.39 -11.54
C LEU A 17 26.80 -34.84 -12.49
N LEU A 18 25.68 -34.39 -11.91
CA LEU A 18 24.75 -33.50 -12.59
C LEU A 18 24.94 -32.12 -11.98
N GLY A 19 25.41 -31.21 -12.83
CA GLY A 19 25.92 -29.89 -12.47
C GLY A 19 25.00 -29.13 -11.52
N ILE A 20 25.55 -28.77 -10.37
CA ILE A 20 24.92 -27.88 -9.39
C ILE A 20 24.70 -26.47 -9.99
N GLU A 21 25.29 -26.17 -11.15
CA GLU A 21 25.07 -24.92 -11.89
C GLU A 21 23.69 -24.81 -12.55
N GLN A 22 22.95 -25.92 -12.79
CA GLN A 22 21.59 -25.85 -13.37
C GLN A 22 20.47 -25.68 -12.33
N LEU A 23 20.74 -25.84 -11.04
CA LEU A 23 19.72 -25.66 -10.00
C LEU A 23 19.46 -24.19 -9.65
N ASN A 24 20.36 -23.27 -10.02
CA ASN A 24 20.10 -21.83 -9.91
C ASN A 24 19.14 -21.32 -11.00
N GLY A 25 19.04 -22.02 -12.13
CA GLY A 25 18.03 -21.73 -13.18
C GLY A 25 16.61 -22.18 -12.80
N PHE A 26 16.45 -23.04 -11.79
CA PHE A 26 15.14 -23.55 -11.34
C PHE A 26 14.47 -22.70 -10.25
N LYS A 27 15.13 -21.65 -9.73
CA LYS A 27 14.46 -20.58 -8.96
C LYS A 27 13.68 -19.60 -9.83
N GLN A 28 13.84 -19.64 -11.15
CA GLN A 28 13.16 -18.78 -12.13
C GLN A 28 11.83 -19.36 -12.65
N PHE A 29 11.06 -20.04 -11.80
CA PHE A 29 9.63 -20.25 -12.09
C PHE A 29 8.80 -19.01 -11.71
N GLY A 30 9.20 -17.85 -12.24
CA GLY A 30 8.46 -16.57 -12.28
C GLY A 30 8.12 -15.92 -10.93
N ASN A 31 8.09 -14.60 -10.89
CA ASN A 31 7.36 -13.90 -9.84
C ASN A 31 5.87 -14.28 -9.96
N VAL A 32 5.27 -14.79 -8.89
CA VAL A 32 3.86 -15.25 -8.87
C VAL A 32 3.12 -14.56 -7.72
N ILE A 33 1.93 -14.06 -8.01
CA ILE A 33 1.00 -13.49 -7.03
C ILE A 33 -0.13 -14.48 -6.82
N GLU A 34 -0.33 -14.90 -5.57
CA GLU A 34 -1.50 -15.68 -5.15
C GLU A 34 -2.67 -14.72 -4.90
N LEU A 35 -3.81 -15.01 -5.51
CA LEU A 35 -5.08 -14.28 -5.40
C LEU A 35 -6.15 -15.22 -4.83
N THR A 36 -7.25 -14.65 -4.34
CA THR A 36 -8.42 -15.45 -3.92
C THR A 36 -9.01 -16.29 -5.05
N SER A 37 -8.86 -15.84 -6.30
CA SER A 37 -9.38 -16.51 -7.51
C SER A 37 -8.37 -17.43 -8.20
N GLY A 38 -7.15 -17.59 -7.66
CA GLY A 38 -6.10 -18.39 -8.27
C GLY A 38 -4.74 -17.72 -8.17
N LYS A 39 -3.93 -17.81 -9.22
CA LYS A 39 -2.57 -17.27 -9.22
C LYS A 39 -2.23 -16.62 -10.54
N ILE A 40 -1.45 -15.55 -10.46
CA ILE A 40 -0.96 -14.80 -11.61
C ILE A 40 0.55 -14.93 -11.67
N ARG A 41 1.03 -15.42 -12.80
CA ARG A 41 2.47 -15.53 -13.07
C ARG A 41 2.92 -14.28 -13.83
N LEU A 42 3.74 -13.46 -13.19
CA LEU A 42 4.32 -12.25 -13.77
C LEU A 42 5.52 -12.56 -14.68
N GLY A 43 6.31 -13.59 -14.34
CA GLY A 43 7.60 -13.82 -14.99
C GLY A 43 8.67 -12.88 -14.45
N GLU A 44 9.54 -12.35 -15.30
CA GLU A 44 10.44 -11.25 -14.92
C GLU A 44 9.65 -9.95 -14.70
N VAL A 45 9.95 -9.23 -13.62
CA VAL A 45 9.31 -7.94 -13.30
C VAL A 45 10.31 -6.82 -13.58
N TYR A 46 9.97 -5.94 -14.52
CA TYR A 46 10.84 -4.85 -14.98
C TYR A 46 10.62 -3.55 -14.22
N ARG A 47 9.39 -3.30 -13.77
CA ARG A 47 9.01 -2.10 -13.02
C ARG A 47 7.88 -2.41 -12.05
N GLU A 48 7.98 -1.78 -10.89
CA GLU A 48 6.95 -1.77 -9.86
C GLU A 48 6.63 -0.32 -9.50
N THR A 49 5.37 -0.01 -9.25
CA THR A 49 4.95 1.32 -8.80
C THR A 49 3.90 1.18 -7.71
N LEU A 50 4.26 1.59 -6.51
CA LEU A 50 3.38 1.66 -5.36
C LEU A 50 2.70 3.04 -5.30
N SER A 51 1.37 3.05 -5.37
CA SER A 51 0.55 4.27 -5.38
C SER A 51 -0.65 4.12 -4.46
N SER A 52 -1.05 5.22 -3.84
CA SER A 52 -2.25 5.28 -3.00
C SER A 52 -3.17 6.40 -3.42
N THR A 53 -4.46 6.19 -3.17
CA THR A 53 -5.53 7.18 -3.33
C THR A 53 -6.14 7.47 -1.97
N TYR A 54 -6.28 8.74 -1.63
CA TYR A 54 -7.02 9.26 -0.48
C TYR A 54 -8.20 10.08 -1.01
N GLU A 55 -9.42 9.64 -0.71
CA GLU A 55 -10.64 10.33 -1.11
C GLU A 55 -11.51 10.63 0.10
N VAL A 56 -12.11 11.82 0.14
CA VAL A 56 -13.12 12.21 1.13
C VAL A 56 -14.42 12.51 0.39
N THR A 57 -15.49 11.82 0.76
CA THR A 57 -16.83 12.02 0.20
C THR A 57 -17.79 12.36 1.32
N PHE A 58 -18.43 13.53 1.26
CA PHE A 58 -19.47 13.88 2.24
C PHE A 58 -20.76 13.12 1.97
N GLU A 59 -21.53 12.87 3.03
CA GLU A 59 -22.84 12.26 2.90
C GLU A 59 -23.73 13.06 1.94
N GLY A 60 -24.36 12.35 1.02
CA GLY A 60 -25.22 12.93 -0.03
C GLY A 60 -24.49 13.39 -1.29
N ASP A 61 -23.15 13.46 -1.28
CA ASP A 61 -22.37 13.77 -2.47
C ASP A 61 -22.19 12.53 -3.36
N LYS A 62 -22.21 12.73 -4.68
CA LYS A 62 -21.99 11.65 -5.68
C LYS A 62 -20.53 11.45 -6.06
N ARG A 63 -19.65 12.35 -5.62
CA ARG A 63 -18.23 12.39 -5.97
C ARG A 63 -17.44 12.85 -4.76
N ALA A 64 -16.20 12.39 -4.65
CA ALA A 64 -15.27 12.84 -3.64
C ALA A 64 -15.06 14.36 -3.76
N SER A 65 -15.12 15.04 -2.61
CA SER A 65 -14.85 16.47 -2.48
C SER A 65 -13.35 16.75 -2.46
N THR A 66 -12.58 15.81 -1.92
CA THR A 66 -11.11 15.78 -1.94
C THR A 66 -10.66 14.45 -2.53
N SER A 67 -9.69 14.48 -3.45
CA SER A 67 -9.12 13.29 -4.07
C SER A 67 -7.63 13.50 -4.32
N VAL A 68 -6.79 12.76 -3.60
CA VAL A 68 -5.33 12.82 -3.69
C VAL A 68 -4.80 11.48 -4.15
N TYR A 69 -4.15 11.47 -5.32
CA TYR A 69 -3.44 10.32 -5.86
C TYR A 69 -1.94 10.60 -5.85
N ALA A 70 -1.17 9.74 -5.19
CA ALA A 70 0.28 9.92 -5.04
C ALA A 70 1.03 8.58 -4.96
N ASN A 71 2.36 8.64 -5.07
CA ASN A 71 3.17 7.54 -4.56
C ASN A 71 2.85 7.37 -3.07
N THR A 72 2.70 6.13 -2.61
CA THR A 72 2.27 5.86 -1.23
C THR A 72 3.18 6.49 -0.18
N LYS A 73 4.49 6.63 -0.44
CA LYS A 73 5.41 7.28 0.49
C LYS A 73 5.15 8.80 0.64
N ASP A 74 4.56 9.42 -0.38
CA ASP A 74 4.33 10.85 -0.48
C ASP A 74 2.85 11.22 -0.19
N LEU A 75 1.97 10.22 -0.01
CA LEU A 75 0.53 10.39 0.17
C LEU A 75 0.17 11.36 1.29
N TYR A 76 0.82 11.22 2.46
CA TYR A 76 0.60 12.13 3.59
C TYR A 76 0.99 13.57 3.27
N SER A 77 2.16 13.79 2.67
CA SER A 77 2.61 15.13 2.30
C SER A 77 1.67 15.77 1.28
N SER A 78 1.25 15.01 0.27
CA SER A 78 0.34 15.49 -0.77
C SER A 78 -1.04 15.84 -0.20
N ALA A 79 -1.61 15.00 0.67
CA ALA A 79 -2.90 15.28 1.30
C ALA A 79 -2.85 16.47 2.27
N ARG A 80 -1.73 16.63 2.98
CA ARG A 80 -1.51 17.79 3.85
C ARG A 80 -1.38 19.09 3.05
N GLU A 81 -0.69 19.05 1.93
CA GLU A 81 -0.54 20.21 1.04
C GLU A 81 -1.90 20.62 0.43
N ASP A 82 -2.69 19.65 -0.04
CA ASP A 82 -4.04 19.90 -0.55
C ASP A 82 -4.95 20.55 0.53
N LEU A 83 -4.88 20.08 1.77
CA LEU A 83 -5.61 20.69 2.88
C LEU A 83 -5.16 22.13 3.16
N ILE A 84 -3.84 22.41 3.13
CA ILE A 84 -3.31 23.76 3.33
C ILE A 84 -3.83 24.69 2.23
N GLU A 85 -3.77 24.26 0.96
CA GLU A 85 -4.30 25.06 -0.14
C GLU A 85 -5.80 25.31 -0.02
N MET A 86 -6.56 24.31 0.42
CA MET A 86 -7.99 24.45 0.68
C MET A 86 -8.25 25.47 1.80
N LEU A 87 -7.53 25.37 2.92
CA LEU A 87 -7.65 26.29 4.05
C LEU A 87 -7.27 27.72 3.65
N ASP A 88 -6.21 27.91 2.86
CA ASP A 88 -5.81 29.23 2.37
C ASP A 88 -6.91 29.88 1.51
N LYS A 89 -7.56 29.09 0.64
CA LYS A 89 -8.70 29.56 -0.17
C LYS A 89 -9.90 29.93 0.71
N VAL A 90 -10.20 29.13 1.73
CA VAL A 90 -11.30 29.39 2.68
C VAL A 90 -10.99 30.62 3.53
N ASN A 91 -9.78 30.73 4.06
CA ASN A 91 -9.37 31.82 4.94
C ASN A 91 -9.36 33.18 4.25
N LYS A 92 -8.95 33.26 2.98
CA LYS A 92 -9.09 34.49 2.18
C LYS A 92 -10.54 35.02 2.16
N ASN A 93 -11.52 34.12 2.06
CA ASN A 93 -12.94 34.50 2.10
C ASN A 93 -13.39 34.90 3.50
N ARG A 94 -12.88 34.25 4.55
CA ARG A 94 -13.17 34.56 5.95
C ARG A 94 -12.61 35.91 6.36
N GLU A 95 -11.37 36.21 5.98
CA GLU A 95 -10.72 37.51 6.19
C GLU A 95 -11.52 38.66 5.55
N ALA A 96 -11.99 38.47 4.31
CA ALA A 96 -12.85 39.45 3.64
C ALA A 96 -14.17 39.72 4.40
N LYS A 97 -14.66 38.71 5.12
CA LYS A 97 -15.86 38.79 5.99
C LYS A 97 -15.56 39.18 7.43
N LYS A 98 -14.29 39.44 7.79
CA LYS A 98 -13.81 39.68 9.16
C LYS A 98 -14.11 38.53 10.12
N GLU A 99 -14.12 37.30 9.61
CA GLU A 99 -14.19 36.07 10.41
C GLU A 99 -12.78 35.60 10.78
N GLU A 100 -12.64 34.93 11.93
CA GLU A 100 -11.36 34.36 12.37
C GLU A 100 -10.90 33.24 11.40
N PRO A 101 -9.62 33.21 10.98
CA PRO A 101 -9.11 32.18 10.08
C PRO A 101 -9.12 30.80 10.75
N LEU A 102 -9.36 29.77 9.95
CA LEU A 102 -9.28 28.38 10.36
C LEU A 102 -7.81 27.93 10.41
N SER A 103 -7.47 27.14 11.42
CA SER A 103 -6.17 26.46 11.53
C SER A 103 -6.29 25.00 11.13
N ILE A 104 -5.21 24.44 10.59
CA ILE A 104 -5.11 23.02 10.26
C ILE A 104 -5.29 22.12 11.50
N ASP A 105 -4.89 22.60 12.67
CA ASP A 105 -4.91 21.82 13.90
C ASP A 105 -6.32 21.69 14.52
N SER A 106 -7.23 22.59 14.16
CA SER A 106 -8.57 22.71 14.76
C SER A 106 -9.73 22.64 13.76
N VAL A 107 -9.45 22.47 12.47
CA VAL A 107 -10.49 22.32 11.47
C VAL A 107 -11.12 20.92 11.56
N THR A 108 -12.44 20.89 11.55
CA THR A 108 -13.26 19.67 11.51
C THR A 108 -14.30 19.78 10.41
N TRP A 109 -14.81 18.63 9.95
CA TRP A 109 -15.93 18.62 9.02
C TRP A 109 -17.24 18.77 9.79
N THR A 110 -18.18 19.52 9.20
CA THR A 110 -19.51 19.75 9.80
C THR A 110 -20.58 18.82 9.23
N LYS A 111 -20.16 17.84 8.41
CA LYS A 111 -21.01 16.84 7.78
C LYS A 111 -20.32 15.49 7.90
N ASP A 112 -21.13 14.46 8.03
CA ASP A 112 -20.66 13.09 7.92
C ASP A 112 -19.91 12.89 6.61
N ALA A 113 -18.83 12.12 6.68
CA ALA A 113 -17.96 11.87 5.56
C ALA A 113 -17.41 10.45 5.59
N THR A 114 -17.16 9.91 4.41
CA THR A 114 -16.45 8.66 4.23
C THR A 114 -15.09 8.95 3.61
N ILE A 115 -14.04 8.49 4.28
CA ILE A 115 -12.66 8.54 3.81
C ILE A 115 -12.31 7.18 3.22
N SER A 116 -11.92 7.15 1.96
CA SER A 116 -11.43 5.95 1.27
C SER A 116 -9.92 6.00 1.08
N LEU A 117 -9.25 4.91 1.45
CA LEU A 117 -7.81 4.70 1.33
C LEU A 117 -7.58 3.44 0.51
N VAL A 118 -7.06 3.60 -0.71
CA VAL A 118 -6.79 2.47 -1.59
C VAL A 118 -5.32 2.48 -1.98
N THR A 119 -4.62 1.39 -1.71
CA THR A 119 -3.21 1.23 -2.12
C THR A 119 -3.07 0.12 -3.14
N LYS A 120 -2.35 0.43 -4.23
CA LYS A 120 -2.14 -0.47 -5.36
C LYS A 120 -0.66 -0.55 -5.71
N VAL A 121 -0.25 -1.74 -6.14
CA VAL A 121 1.04 -1.97 -6.79
C VAL A 121 0.76 -2.27 -8.26
N THR A 122 1.42 -1.52 -9.13
CA THR A 122 1.38 -1.74 -10.57
C THR A 122 2.68 -2.41 -11.01
N TYR A 123 2.57 -3.56 -11.66
CA TYR A 123 3.69 -4.35 -12.17
C TYR A 123 3.73 -4.28 -13.70
N GLN A 124 4.92 -4.00 -14.23
CA GLN A 124 5.26 -4.23 -15.62
C GLN A 124 6.19 -5.43 -15.68
N SER A 125 5.75 -6.48 -16.37
CA SER A 125 6.38 -7.80 -16.31
C SER A 125 6.31 -8.52 -17.66
N GLU A 126 7.08 -9.60 -17.79
CA GLU A 126 7.20 -10.42 -19.00
C GLU A 126 5.85 -10.82 -19.60
N PHE A 127 4.91 -11.27 -18.75
CA PHE A 127 3.60 -11.73 -19.21
C PHE A 127 2.50 -10.68 -19.07
N HIS A 128 2.73 -9.62 -18.29
CA HIS A 128 1.73 -8.60 -18.03
C HIS A 128 2.32 -7.19 -18.13
N PRO A 129 1.95 -6.41 -19.17
CA PRO A 129 2.48 -5.06 -19.35
C PRO A 129 1.99 -4.06 -18.30
N ASN A 130 0.85 -4.33 -17.63
CA ASN A 130 0.27 -3.43 -16.62
C ASN A 130 -0.65 -4.19 -15.65
N PHE A 131 -0.09 -5.14 -14.89
CA PHE A 131 -0.86 -5.85 -13.87
C PHE A 131 -1.00 -4.98 -12.61
N VAL A 132 -2.21 -4.82 -12.09
CA VAL A 132 -2.48 -4.01 -10.90
C VAL A 132 -2.99 -4.89 -9.78
N LEU A 133 -2.26 -4.90 -8.67
CA LEU A 133 -2.66 -5.55 -7.42
C LEU A 133 -3.12 -4.50 -6.42
N THR A 134 -4.36 -4.61 -5.94
CA THR A 134 -4.80 -3.86 -4.76
C THR A 134 -4.26 -4.57 -3.52
N ILE A 135 -3.41 -3.90 -2.74
CA ILE A 135 -2.81 -4.48 -1.52
C ILE A 135 -3.60 -4.16 -0.27
N ASP A 136 -4.40 -3.08 -0.31
CA ASP A 136 -5.25 -2.63 0.78
C ASP A 136 -6.35 -1.70 0.23
N ASP A 137 -7.53 -1.82 0.83
CA ASP A 137 -8.71 -1.00 0.60
C ASP A 137 -9.39 -0.80 1.96
N THR A 138 -9.23 0.39 2.53
CA THR A 138 -9.69 0.73 3.87
C THR A 138 -10.62 1.92 3.79
N THR A 139 -11.75 1.84 4.51
CA THR A 139 -12.70 2.93 4.66
C THR A 139 -12.76 3.39 6.12
N ILE A 140 -12.82 4.70 6.33
CA ILE A 140 -12.94 5.33 7.65
C ILE A 140 -14.12 6.30 7.60
N ASP A 141 -15.04 6.18 8.55
CA ASP A 141 -16.18 7.08 8.65
C ASP A 141 -15.89 8.23 9.63
N HIS A 142 -16.35 9.42 9.25
CA HIS A 142 -16.43 10.60 10.10
C HIS A 142 -17.89 10.86 10.45
N ASN A 143 -18.16 10.98 11.76
CA ASN A 143 -19.45 11.34 12.30
C ASN A 143 -19.35 12.75 12.90
N ALA A 144 -20.01 13.72 12.25
CA ALA A 144 -20.00 15.12 12.65
C ALA A 144 -20.83 15.38 13.93
N ASP A 145 -21.78 14.50 14.24
CA ASP A 145 -22.63 14.56 15.44
C ASP A 145 -22.01 13.84 16.67
N SER A 146 -20.77 13.34 16.54
CA SER A 146 -20.01 12.78 17.67
C SER A 146 -19.83 13.81 18.78
N GLN A 147 -19.82 13.36 20.05
CA GLN A 147 -19.53 14.24 21.20
C GLN A 147 -18.12 14.83 21.16
N ASP A 148 -17.20 14.15 20.48
CA ASP A 148 -15.83 14.59 20.23
C ASP A 148 -15.51 14.29 18.74
N PRO A 149 -15.89 15.19 17.82
CA PRO A 149 -15.68 14.97 16.40
C PRO A 149 -14.21 15.18 16.08
N LYS A 150 -13.59 14.14 15.54
CA LYS A 150 -12.18 14.11 15.19
C LYS A 150 -11.81 15.22 14.20
N ASN A 151 -10.72 15.93 14.47
CA ASN A 151 -10.20 16.98 13.59
C ASN A 151 -9.56 16.38 12.33
N ILE A 152 -9.50 17.16 11.24
CA ILE A 152 -8.88 16.72 9.98
C ILE A 152 -7.39 16.38 10.19
N SER A 153 -6.70 17.11 11.07
CA SER A 153 -5.29 16.83 11.42
C SER A 153 -5.06 15.43 11.99
N GLU A 154 -6.03 14.89 12.73
CA GLU A 154 -5.94 13.56 13.30
C GLU A 154 -6.17 12.48 12.23
N TYR A 155 -7.02 12.74 11.22
CA TYR A 155 -7.13 11.86 10.04
C TYR A 155 -5.84 11.90 9.21
N LEU A 156 -5.16 13.04 9.10
CA LEU A 156 -3.84 13.13 8.47
C LEU A 156 -2.77 12.33 9.24
N ALA A 157 -2.83 12.28 10.57
CA ALA A 157 -1.93 11.47 11.39
C ALA A 157 -2.15 9.95 11.14
N GLU A 158 -3.40 9.52 11.00
CA GLU A 158 -3.73 8.16 10.59
C GLU A 158 -3.26 7.88 9.17
N LEU A 159 -3.44 8.81 8.23
CA LEU A 159 -2.95 8.70 6.85
C LEU A 159 -1.42 8.52 6.80
N LYS A 160 -0.68 9.23 7.64
CA LYS A 160 0.77 9.06 7.78
C LYS A 160 1.13 7.64 8.22
N SER A 161 0.43 7.14 9.24
CA SER A 161 0.64 5.80 9.78
C SER A 161 0.28 4.72 8.76
N TYR A 162 -0.83 4.91 8.05
CA TYR A 162 -1.29 4.06 6.95
C TYR A 162 -0.26 3.98 5.83
N SER A 163 0.24 5.13 5.36
CA SER A 163 1.21 5.22 4.28
C SER A 163 2.49 4.44 4.61
N ALA A 164 3.01 4.62 5.84
CA ALA A 164 4.19 3.88 6.30
C ALA A 164 3.95 2.36 6.40
N LYS A 165 2.78 1.95 6.92
CA LYS A 165 2.37 0.54 6.98
C LYS A 165 2.34 -0.08 5.58
N MET A 166 1.77 0.63 4.60
CA MET A 166 1.63 0.13 3.23
C MET A 166 2.96 0.01 2.49
N VAL A 167 3.89 0.96 2.68
CA VAL A 167 5.27 0.82 2.16
C VAL A 167 5.93 -0.43 2.73
N SER A 168 5.86 -0.64 4.05
CA SER A 168 6.46 -1.82 4.69
C SER A 168 5.82 -3.14 4.21
N GLN A 169 4.49 -3.17 4.06
CA GLN A 169 3.78 -4.34 3.53
C GLN A 169 4.15 -4.61 2.06
N TYR A 170 4.31 -3.56 1.26
CA TYR A 170 4.79 -3.70 -0.12
C TYR A 170 6.18 -4.32 -0.16
N GLU A 171 7.15 -3.73 0.55
CA GLU A 171 8.54 -4.21 0.57
C GLU A 171 8.66 -5.66 1.08
N LYS A 172 7.84 -6.04 2.06
CA LYS A 172 7.89 -7.37 2.68
C LYS A 172 7.32 -8.47 1.80
N SER A 173 6.21 -8.24 1.11
CA SER A 173 5.43 -9.31 0.47
C SER A 173 5.00 -9.07 -0.97
N ASN A 174 5.17 -7.85 -1.49
CA ASN A 174 4.66 -7.48 -2.81
C ASN A 174 5.72 -6.84 -3.73
N SER A 175 6.95 -6.67 -3.26
CA SER A 175 8.10 -6.24 -4.09
C SER A 175 8.87 -7.45 -4.60
N PHE A 176 8.97 -7.58 -5.92
CA PHE A 176 9.75 -8.61 -6.59
C PHE A 176 11.10 -8.09 -7.10
N ILE A 177 11.25 -6.78 -7.21
CA ILE A 177 12.54 -6.12 -7.44
C ILE A 177 13.20 -5.90 -6.07
N LYS A 178 14.46 -6.33 -5.92
CA LYS A 178 15.28 -6.21 -4.70
C LYS A 178 16.59 -5.52 -5.00
#